data_AF-A0A831V5E6-F1
#
_entry.id   AF-A0A831V5E6-F1
#
_cell.length_a   1.000
_cell.length_b   1.000
_cell.length_c   1.000
_cell.angle_alpha   90.00
_cell.angle_beta   90.00
_cell.angle_gamma   90.00
#
_symmetry.space_group_name_H-M   'P 1'
#
loop_
_entity.id
_entity.type
_entity.pdbx_description
1 polymer ?
#
loop_
_entity_poly.entity_id
_entity_poly.type
_entity_poly.pdbx_seq_one_letter_code
_entity_poly.pdbx_strand_id
1 'polypeptide(L)'
;VKERAPAADDGEIRPEPDVQQLDRKALRREKALMREKLGKKLNPLKTKVRKAEEQIEQLETRKQQLEAIMADPDLYQDQESWAKVSREYAGLERRLERNYAQWEEAQEMIEAIEGSSFE
;
A
#
# COMPACT_ATOMS: atom_id res chain seq x y z
N VAL A 1 8.69 -74.01 -33.69
CA VAL A 1 9.78 -73.21 -33.08
C VAL A 1 9.90 -71.93 -33.89
N LYS A 2 9.97 -70.77 -33.20
CA LYS A 2 10.27 -69.41 -33.69
C LYS A 2 9.19 -68.74 -34.56
N GLU A 3 8.91 -67.44 -34.46
CA GLU A 3 9.48 -66.37 -33.64
C GLU A 3 8.43 -65.25 -33.52
N ARG A 4 8.33 -64.67 -32.33
CA ARG A 4 7.41 -63.59 -31.99
C ARG A 4 8.04 -62.28 -32.46
N ALA A 5 7.42 -61.57 -33.39
CA ALA A 5 7.86 -60.22 -33.76
C ALA A 5 7.60 -59.26 -32.57
N PRO A 6 8.58 -58.45 -32.15
CA PRO A 6 8.39 -57.48 -31.08
C PRO A 6 7.63 -56.25 -31.57
N ALA A 7 6.74 -55.73 -30.70
CA ALA A 7 6.13 -54.43 -30.84
C ALA A 7 7.22 -53.35 -30.98
N ALA A 8 7.08 -52.49 -31.99
CA ALA A 8 7.85 -51.27 -32.07
C ALA A 8 7.41 -50.35 -30.92
N ASP A 9 8.27 -50.25 -29.93
CA ASP A 9 8.18 -49.31 -28.82
C ASP A 9 8.53 -47.91 -29.30
N ASP A 10 7.74 -46.95 -28.86
CA ASP A 10 7.68 -45.58 -29.31
C ASP A 10 8.96 -44.81 -28.96
N GLY A 11 9.83 -44.61 -29.95
CA GLY A 11 10.99 -43.72 -29.85
C GLY A 11 10.62 -42.25 -30.07
N GLU A 12 9.62 -41.73 -29.34
CA GLU A 12 9.31 -40.31 -29.35
C GLU A 12 10.41 -39.58 -28.56
N ILE A 13 11.47 -39.17 -29.26
CA ILE A 13 12.51 -38.29 -28.73
C ILE A 13 11.84 -36.97 -28.36
N ARG A 14 11.35 -36.87 -27.11
CA ARG A 14 10.95 -35.60 -26.54
C ARG A 14 12.20 -34.72 -26.51
N PRO A 15 12.23 -33.59 -27.21
CA PRO A 15 13.39 -32.72 -27.17
C PRO A 15 13.60 -32.29 -25.73
N GLU A 16 14.76 -32.63 -25.15
CA GLU A 16 15.11 -32.16 -23.82
C GLU A 16 15.07 -30.63 -23.84
N PRO A 17 14.41 -30.01 -22.84
CA PRO A 17 14.30 -28.57 -22.79
C PRO A 17 15.71 -27.96 -22.75
N ASP A 18 16.00 -27.09 -23.72
CA ASP A 18 17.25 -26.34 -23.81
C ASP A 18 17.54 -25.67 -22.46
N VAL A 19 18.68 -26.00 -21.87
CA VAL A 19 19.19 -25.47 -20.60
C VAL A 19 19.12 -23.94 -20.55
N GLN A 20 19.34 -23.25 -21.67
CA GLN A 20 19.23 -21.79 -21.74
C GLN A 20 17.78 -21.29 -21.58
N GLN A 21 16.78 -22.06 -22.03
CA GLN A 21 15.37 -21.75 -21.85
C GLN A 21 14.93 -22.02 -20.40
N LEU A 22 15.48 -23.05 -19.77
CA LEU A 22 15.25 -23.34 -18.35
C LEU A 22 15.82 -22.23 -17.46
N ASP A 23 17.04 -21.75 -17.72
CA ASP A 23 17.67 -20.67 -16.97
C ASP A 23 16.89 -19.35 -17.10
N ARG A 24 16.45 -19.00 -18.32
CA ARG A 24 15.59 -17.82 -18.55
C ARG A 24 14.26 -17.93 -17.81
N LYS A 25 13.65 -19.11 -17.77
CA LYS A 25 12.39 -19.36 -17.06
C LYS A 25 12.59 -19.29 -15.55
N ALA A 26 13.69 -19.81 -15.02
CA ALA A 26 14.06 -19.74 -13.62
C ALA A 26 14.26 -18.27 -13.18
N LEU A 27 15.05 -17.49 -13.94
CA LEU A 27 15.28 -16.07 -13.67
C LEU A 27 13.98 -15.26 -13.69
N ARG A 28 13.08 -15.54 -14.64
CA ARG A 28 11.75 -14.88 -14.69
C ARG A 28 10.91 -15.20 -13.45
N ARG A 29 10.92 -16.46 -13.00
CA ARG A 29 10.20 -16.89 -11.80
C ARG A 29 10.76 -16.22 -10.54
N GLU A 30 12.06 -16.19 -10.39
CA GLU A 30 12.73 -15.54 -9.26
C GLU A 30 12.38 -14.05 -9.18
N LYS A 31 12.47 -13.32 -10.30
CA LYS A 31 12.05 -11.91 -10.37
C LYS A 31 10.58 -11.71 -10.03
N ALA A 32 9.70 -12.62 -10.48
CA ALA A 32 8.28 -12.57 -10.14
C ALA A 32 8.05 -12.77 -8.63
N LEU A 33 8.73 -13.73 -8.02
CA LEU A 33 8.66 -13.99 -6.58
C LEU A 33 9.17 -12.81 -5.76
N MET A 34 10.27 -12.17 -6.18
CA MET A 34 10.78 -10.97 -5.52
C MET A 34 9.77 -9.82 -5.57
N ARG A 35 9.19 -9.54 -6.75
CA ARG A 35 8.15 -8.51 -6.89
C ARG A 35 6.90 -8.82 -6.05
N GLU A 36 6.48 -10.07 -6.01
CA GLU A 36 5.33 -10.49 -5.20
C GLU A 36 5.60 -10.28 -3.70
N LYS A 37 6.79 -10.66 -3.21
CA LYS A 37 7.20 -10.45 -1.82
C LYS A 37 7.22 -8.96 -1.46
N LEU A 38 7.77 -8.11 -2.33
CA LEU A 38 7.78 -6.66 -2.13
C LEU A 38 6.36 -6.08 -2.14
N GLY A 39 5.53 -6.46 -3.12
CA GLY A 39 4.14 -6.02 -3.21
C GLY A 39 3.32 -6.37 -1.97
N LYS A 40 3.52 -7.57 -1.39
CA LYS A 40 2.84 -7.98 -0.15
C LYS A 40 3.16 -7.09 1.04
N LYS A 41 4.38 -6.54 1.11
CA LYS A 41 4.80 -5.63 2.18
C LYS A 41 4.37 -4.18 1.91
N LEU A 42 4.53 -3.71 0.67
CA LEU A 42 4.30 -2.32 0.29
C LEU A 42 2.82 -1.98 0.09
N ASN A 43 2.00 -2.88 -0.46
CA ASN A 43 0.59 -2.57 -0.78
C ASN A 43 -0.25 -2.17 0.45
N PRO A 44 -0.14 -2.84 1.61
CA PRO A 44 -0.84 -2.41 2.81
C PRO A 44 -0.41 -1.01 3.28
N LEU A 45 0.88 -0.68 3.19
CA LEU A 45 1.42 0.62 3.58
C LEU A 45 0.94 1.72 2.63
N LYS A 46 0.99 1.50 1.32
CA LYS A 46 0.44 2.42 0.31
C LYS A 46 -1.06 2.67 0.52
N THR A 47 -1.79 1.65 0.97
CA THR A 47 -3.20 1.79 1.33
C THR A 47 -3.39 2.62 2.61
N LYS A 48 -2.51 2.47 3.62
CA LYS A 48 -2.52 3.29 4.83
C LYS A 48 -2.24 4.76 4.51
N VAL A 49 -1.21 5.03 3.70
CA VAL A 49 -0.88 6.38 3.20
C VAL A 49 -2.09 7.03 2.55
N ARG A 50 -2.70 6.37 1.56
CA ARG A 50 -3.87 6.93 0.85
C ARG A 50 -5.03 7.24 1.79
N LYS A 51 -5.32 6.32 2.74
CA LYS A 51 -6.38 6.54 3.72
C LYS A 51 -6.06 7.70 4.66
N ALA A 52 -4.82 7.84 5.11
CA ALA A 52 -4.41 8.94 5.94
C ALA A 52 -4.52 10.27 5.19
N GLU A 53 -4.09 10.33 3.93
CA GLU A 53 -4.25 11.50 3.05
C GLU A 53 -5.72 11.89 2.87
N GLU A 54 -6.59 10.94 2.51
CA GLU A 54 -8.04 11.17 2.39
C GLU A 54 -8.65 11.72 3.70
N GLN A 55 -8.19 11.22 4.86
CA GLN A 55 -8.67 11.70 6.16
C GLN A 55 -8.11 13.08 6.51
N ILE A 56 -6.84 13.35 6.21
CA ILE A 56 -6.21 14.66 6.43
C ILE A 56 -6.95 15.71 5.62
N GLU A 57 -7.16 15.49 4.32
CA GLU A 57 -7.87 16.44 3.45
C GLU A 57 -9.27 16.80 3.98
N GLN A 58 -10.04 15.78 4.40
CA GLN A 58 -11.37 15.97 4.98
C GLN A 58 -11.31 16.78 6.28
N LEU A 59 -10.34 16.47 7.15
CA LEU A 59 -10.18 17.15 8.44
C LEU A 59 -9.71 18.59 8.23
N GLU A 60 -8.76 18.85 7.34
CA GLU A 60 -8.29 20.20 7.04
C GLU A 60 -9.40 21.07 6.43
N THR A 61 -10.18 20.51 5.52
CA THR A 61 -11.37 21.19 4.97
C THR A 61 -12.33 21.57 6.09
N ARG A 62 -12.61 20.64 7.01
CA ARG A 62 -13.47 20.93 8.17
C ARG A 62 -12.85 21.92 9.13
N LYS A 63 -11.52 21.90 9.31
CA LYS A 63 -10.78 22.86 10.14
C LYS A 63 -10.99 24.28 9.62
N GLN A 64 -10.78 24.49 8.32
CA GLN A 64 -10.96 25.79 7.67
C GLN A 64 -12.40 26.31 7.83
N GLN A 65 -13.40 25.43 7.70
CA GLN A 65 -14.80 25.80 7.95
C GLN A 65 -15.03 26.25 9.40
N LEU A 66 -14.46 25.54 10.37
CA LEU A 66 -14.58 25.92 11.78
C LEU A 66 -13.83 27.22 12.07
N GLU A 67 -12.64 27.43 11.50
CA GLU A 67 -11.89 28.67 11.64
C GLU A 67 -12.66 29.87 11.08
N ALA A 68 -13.34 29.71 9.94
CA ALA A 68 -14.21 30.74 9.39
C ALA A 68 -15.39 31.07 10.32
N ILE A 69 -15.97 30.05 10.96
CA ILE A 69 -17.04 30.23 11.96
C ILE A 69 -16.49 30.93 13.22
N MET A 70 -15.30 30.53 13.70
CA MET A 70 -14.67 31.13 14.89
C MET A 70 -14.16 32.56 14.67
N ALA A 71 -13.91 32.94 13.42
CA ALA A 71 -13.56 34.30 13.04
C ALA A 71 -14.78 35.24 13.05
N ASP A 72 -16.01 34.72 13.12
CA ASP A 72 -17.23 35.53 13.19
C ASP A 72 -17.37 36.18 14.58
N PRO A 73 -17.35 37.53 14.68
CA PRO A 73 -17.51 38.24 15.94
C PRO A 73 -18.87 37.98 16.62
N ASP A 74 -19.90 37.62 15.86
CA ASP A 74 -21.24 37.34 16.41
C ASP A 74 -21.26 36.00 17.18
N LEU A 75 -20.36 35.07 16.85
CA LEU A 75 -20.25 33.80 17.58
C LEU A 75 -19.85 33.99 19.04
N TYR A 76 -19.10 35.04 19.38
CA TYR A 76 -18.69 35.32 20.76
C TYR A 76 -19.87 35.74 21.65
N GLN A 77 -20.98 36.17 21.06
CA GLN A 77 -22.21 36.50 21.78
C GLN A 77 -22.99 35.25 22.20
N ASP A 78 -22.71 34.10 21.59
CA ASP A 78 -23.32 32.81 21.91
C ASP A 78 -22.29 31.86 22.52
N GLN A 79 -22.22 31.86 23.86
CA GLN A 79 -21.30 31.00 24.62
C GLN A 79 -21.50 29.50 24.35
N GLU A 80 -22.72 29.05 24.06
CA GLU A 80 -22.99 27.64 23.81
C GLU A 80 -22.43 27.23 22.44
N SER A 81 -22.71 28.04 21.41
CA SER A 81 -22.16 27.83 20.07
C SER A 81 -20.63 27.94 20.07
N TRP A 82 -20.06 28.92 20.77
CA TRP A 82 -18.61 29.05 20.94
C TRP A 82 -17.98 27.81 21.57
N ALA A 83 -18.55 27.31 22.67
CA ALA A 83 -18.04 26.13 23.37
C ALA A 83 -18.13 24.87 22.50
N LYS A 84 -19.20 24.72 21.72
CA LYS A 84 -19.38 23.60 20.79
C LYS A 84 -18.33 23.62 19.68
N VAL A 85 -18.17 24.75 19.00
CA VAL A 85 -17.21 24.93 17.90
C VAL A 85 -15.78 24.76 18.41
N SER A 86 -15.44 25.35 19.55
CA SER A 86 -14.11 25.21 20.17
C SER A 86 -13.77 23.75 20.51
N ARG A 87 -14.73 22.99 21.03
CA ARG A 87 -14.55 21.57 21.36
C ARG A 87 -14.37 20.73 20.10
N GLU A 88 -15.15 21.01 19.06
CA GLU A 88 -15.02 20.34 17.76
C GLU A 88 -13.65 20.61 17.14
N TYR A 89 -13.22 21.88 17.11
CA TYR A 89 -11.93 22.31 16.60
C TYR A 89 -10.77 21.62 17.32
N ALA A 90 -10.76 21.63 18.67
CA ALA A 90 -9.72 20.96 19.45
C ALA A 90 -9.73 19.42 19.27
N GLY A 91 -10.91 18.82 19.04
CA GLY A 91 -11.03 17.41 18.70
C GLY A 91 -10.47 17.10 17.31
N LEU A 92 -10.72 17.99 16.35
CA LEU A 92 -10.25 17.92 14.99
C LEU A 92 -8.72 18.02 14.92
N GLU A 93 -8.11 18.99 15.61
CA GLU A 93 -6.65 19.15 15.64
C GLU A 93 -5.94 17.87 16.12
N ARG A 94 -6.43 17.26 17.20
CA ARG A 94 -5.87 15.98 17.69
C ARG A 94 -6.06 14.85 16.68
N ARG A 95 -7.13 14.86 15.90
CA ARG A 95 -7.34 13.87 14.83
C ARG A 95 -6.39 14.10 13.67
N LEU A 96 -6.16 15.36 13.28
CA LEU A 96 -5.19 15.72 12.25
C LEU A 96 -3.79 15.24 12.65
N GLU A 97 -3.33 15.60 13.84
CA GLU A 97 -2.03 15.20 14.37
C GLU A 97 -1.82 13.68 14.30
N ARG A 98 -2.83 12.90 14.73
CA ARG A 98 -2.77 11.43 14.63
C ARG A 98 -2.74 10.89 13.20
N ASN A 99 -3.46 11.51 12.26
CA ASN A 99 -3.42 11.07 10.87
C ASN A 99 -2.10 11.45 10.19
N TYR A 100 -1.55 12.61 10.51
CA TYR A 100 -0.22 13.02 10.06
C TYR A 100 0.86 12.07 10.56
N ALA A 101 0.85 11.72 11.85
CA ALA A 101 1.78 10.74 12.40
C ALA A 101 1.65 9.35 11.72
N GLN A 102 0.42 8.89 11.46
CA GLN A 102 0.20 7.61 10.75
C GLN A 102 0.67 7.65 9.29
N TRP A 103 0.48 8.79 8.62
CA TRP A 103 0.98 9.00 7.26
C TRP A 103 2.50 8.96 7.24
N GLU A 104 3.15 9.70 8.13
CA GLU A 104 4.61 9.77 8.27
C GLU A 104 5.21 8.39 8.55
N GLU A 105 4.70 7.69 9.58
CA GLU A 105 5.14 6.33 9.91
C GLU A 105 4.99 5.37 8.72
N ALA A 106 3.89 5.46 7.97
CA ALA A 106 3.66 4.62 6.81
C ALA A 106 4.60 4.94 5.64
N GLN A 107 4.93 6.21 5.42
CA GLN A 107 5.92 6.64 4.42
C GLN A 107 7.32 6.18 4.80
N GLU A 108 7.75 6.37 6.05
CA GLU A 108 9.05 5.90 6.55
C GLU A 108 9.20 4.38 6.37
N MET A 109 8.15 3.61 6.68
CA MET A 109 8.17 2.15 6.46
C MET A 109 8.29 1.78 4.98
N ILE A 110 7.65 2.54 4.07
CA ILE A 110 7.79 2.33 2.62
C ILE A 110 9.23 2.60 2.19
N GLU A 111 9.79 3.74 2.60
CA GLU A 111 11.16 4.12 2.28
C GLU A 111 12.17 3.10 2.80
N ALA A 112 11.97 2.58 4.02
CA ALA A 112 12.83 1.54 4.58
C ALA A 112 12.77 0.23 3.77
N ILE A 113 11.57 -0.20 3.34
CA ILE A 113 11.42 -1.42 2.53
C ILE A 113 12.01 -1.25 1.14
N GLU A 114 11.76 -0.10 0.51
CA GLU A 114 12.30 0.20 -0.82
C GLU A 114 13.83 0.34 -0.73
N GLY A 115 14.36 1.08 0.24
CA GLY A 115 15.80 1.24 0.49
C GLY A 115 16.54 -0.09 0.74
N SER A 116 16.03 -0.94 1.63
CA SER A 116 16.61 -2.28 1.86
C SER A 116 16.46 -3.24 0.69
N SER A 117 15.62 -2.92 -0.31
CA SER A 117 15.50 -3.72 -1.53
C SER A 117 16.51 -3.32 -2.61
N PHE A 118 17.20 -2.17 -2.47
CA PHE A 118 18.21 -1.67 -3.40
C PHE A 118 19.65 -1.90 -2.94
N GLU A 119 19.86 -2.34 -1.69
CA GLU A 119 21.13 -2.86 -1.15
C GLU A 119 21.26 -4.37 -1.37
#